data_AF-A0A2N9EIP3-F1
#
_entry.id   AF-A0A2N9EIP3-F1
#
_cell.length_a   1.000
_cell.length_b   1.000
_cell.length_c   1.000
_cell.angle_alpha   90.00
_cell.angle_beta   90.00
_cell.angle_gamma   90.00
#
_symmetry.space_group_name_H-M   'P 1'
#
loop_
_entity.id
_entity.type
_entity.pdbx_description
1 polymer ?
#
loop_
_entity_poly.entity_id
_entity_poly.type
_entity_poly.pdbx_seq_one_letter_code
_entity_poly.pdbx_strand_id
1 'polypeptide(L)'
;MGTHGHLENMEEKAPKVGFSPPLCTLKHLSSEMTCKAPGEEFADKTTMSILNKLSSYSWDAKAVLTLAAFAMDYGDFWLLAQIHSSDQLAKSVGILKRVPAISMRPGIQKHKKAIVELNNLIKVALEVIECIFELEKLSIYGTKDVPALAPAMDRIPVDVYWAIITVVACTTQMCCLINDEDKTQELSSFAQKINFTLNLLRMQIKLCYQQIEEIEAYRKLLKLLQTPTEIMEVFKALIFAKDNVQPLIDGSINKLMPWYIVQYFSPIVGIKFIKEEWNFKNKPIVVVMNRQGKVEHPNALHMIRVWGMKAFPFTTTVEESLTNRVDGIGSIWFDLAQMFPLG
;
A
#
# COMPACT_ATOMS: atom_id res chain seq x y z
N MET A 1 15.72 -30.76 -39.53
CA MET A 1 16.55 -30.15 -38.47
C MET A 1 16.83 -28.70 -38.87
N GLY A 2 16.44 -27.74 -38.04
CA GLY A 2 16.55 -26.32 -38.32
C GLY A 2 15.42 -25.53 -37.64
N THR A 3 15.38 -25.60 -36.32
CA THR A 3 14.44 -24.93 -35.42
C THR A 3 14.78 -23.45 -35.26
N HIS A 4 13.71 -22.63 -35.36
CA HIS A 4 13.43 -21.33 -34.75
C HIS A 4 14.53 -20.54 -34.02
N GLY A 5 14.64 -19.28 -34.42
CA GLY A 5 14.91 -18.14 -33.55
C GLY A 5 14.02 -16.98 -33.97
N HIS A 6 12.75 -17.01 -33.55
CA HIS A 6 11.80 -15.92 -33.75
C HIS A 6 12.21 -14.78 -32.80
N LEU A 7 12.71 -13.68 -33.38
CA LEU A 7 12.91 -12.44 -32.65
C LEU A 7 11.51 -11.91 -32.31
N GLU A 8 11.09 -12.11 -31.06
CA GLU A 8 9.86 -11.52 -30.53
C GLU A 8 9.94 -10.00 -30.72
N ASN A 9 9.10 -9.50 -31.61
CA ASN A 9 8.78 -8.09 -31.71
C ASN A 9 8.23 -7.64 -30.36
N MET A 10 9.00 -6.85 -29.63
CA MET A 10 8.44 -5.98 -28.60
C MET A 10 7.60 -4.92 -29.31
N GLU A 11 6.32 -5.23 -29.53
CA GLU A 11 5.31 -4.24 -29.85
C GLU A 11 5.21 -3.28 -28.66
N GLU A 12 5.98 -2.21 -28.74
CA GLU A 12 5.86 -1.04 -27.87
C GLU A 12 4.47 -0.46 -28.11
N LYS A 13 3.53 -0.78 -27.20
CA LYS A 13 2.19 -0.19 -27.22
C LYS A 13 2.35 1.33 -27.22
N ALA A 14 1.92 1.95 -28.32
CA ALA A 14 1.88 3.40 -28.44
C ALA A 14 1.23 4.02 -27.18
N PRO A 15 1.81 5.09 -26.61
CA PRO A 15 1.25 5.76 -25.45
C PRO A 15 -0.20 6.15 -25.73
N LYS A 16 -1.11 5.84 -24.79
CA LYS A 16 -2.51 6.28 -24.89
C LYS A 16 -2.53 7.81 -25.08
N VAL A 17 -3.06 8.24 -26.21
CA VAL A 17 -3.26 9.65 -26.58
C VAL A 17 -4.14 10.30 -25.51
N GLY A 18 -3.59 11.29 -24.80
CA GLY A 18 -4.33 12.04 -23.78
C GLY A 18 -3.51 13.00 -22.91
N PHE A 19 -2.17 12.90 -22.91
CA PHE A 19 -1.33 13.82 -22.12
C PHE A 19 -0.65 14.84 -23.05
N SER A 20 -1.17 16.07 -23.07
CA SER A 20 -0.44 17.24 -23.60
C SER A 20 0.12 18.01 -22.41
N PRO A 21 1.35 17.71 -21.96
CA PRO A 21 1.94 18.48 -20.89
C PRO A 21 2.04 19.96 -21.31
N PRO A 22 1.86 20.91 -20.39
CA PRO A 22 1.95 22.33 -20.71
C PRO A 22 3.39 22.65 -21.13
N LEU A 23 3.67 22.62 -22.44
CA LEU A 23 5.00 22.72 -23.03
C LEU A 23 5.73 23.99 -22.57
N CYS A 24 5.00 25.10 -22.42
CA CYS A 24 5.53 26.34 -21.87
C CYS A 24 6.03 26.17 -20.43
N THR A 25 5.27 25.48 -19.58
CA THR A 25 5.65 25.20 -18.19
C THR A 25 6.88 24.31 -18.14
N LEU A 26 6.93 23.23 -18.94
CA LEU A 26 8.10 22.36 -19.00
C LEU A 26 9.37 23.11 -19.43
N LYS A 27 9.28 23.98 -20.44
CA LYS A 27 10.41 24.81 -20.87
C LYS A 27 10.86 25.80 -19.79
N HIS A 28 9.92 26.41 -19.07
CA HIS A 28 10.25 27.29 -17.95
C HIS A 28 10.93 26.53 -16.81
N LEU A 29 10.48 25.32 -16.48
CA LEU A 29 11.12 24.47 -15.46
C LEU A 29 12.52 24.03 -15.90
N SER A 30 12.68 23.59 -17.15
CA SER A 30 13.98 23.28 -17.76
C SER A 30 14.96 24.45 -17.62
N SER A 31 14.53 25.67 -17.99
CA SER A 31 15.37 26.87 -17.83
C SER A 31 15.71 27.20 -16.37
N GLU A 32 14.84 26.82 -15.43
CA GLU A 32 15.09 27.01 -14.00
C GLU A 32 16.14 26.04 -13.47
N MET A 33 16.21 24.81 -14.01
CA MET A 33 17.13 23.76 -13.56
C MET A 33 18.51 23.82 -14.22
N THR A 34 18.63 24.45 -15.39
CA THR A 34 19.87 24.49 -16.18
C THR A 34 20.83 25.60 -15.75
N CYS A 35 22.12 25.42 -16.05
CA CYS A 35 23.19 26.41 -15.84
C CYS A 35 23.35 26.90 -14.39
N LYS A 36 23.10 26.03 -13.40
CA LYS A 36 23.32 26.30 -11.98
C LYS A 36 24.70 25.85 -11.53
N ALA A 37 25.25 26.51 -10.52
CA ALA A 37 26.50 26.10 -9.90
C ALA A 37 26.27 24.80 -9.09
N PRO A 38 27.25 23.89 -9.05
CA PRO A 38 27.15 22.68 -8.23
C PRO A 38 27.16 23.04 -6.74
N GLY A 39 26.34 22.32 -5.96
CA GLY A 39 26.25 22.48 -4.51
C GLY A 39 24.82 22.30 -3.97
N GLU A 40 24.71 21.84 -2.73
CA GLU A 40 23.42 21.58 -2.07
C GLU A 40 22.59 22.85 -1.93
N GLU A 41 23.20 23.99 -1.57
CA GLU A 41 22.52 25.28 -1.45
C GLU A 41 21.86 25.73 -2.77
N PHE A 42 22.56 25.53 -3.91
CA PHE A 42 22.03 25.89 -5.22
C PHE A 42 20.90 24.94 -5.65
N ALA A 43 21.02 23.65 -5.32
CA ALA A 43 19.96 22.67 -5.55
C ALA A 43 18.72 23.01 -4.70
N ASP A 44 18.88 23.30 -3.41
CA ASP A 44 17.82 23.71 -2.49
C ASP A 44 17.10 24.96 -3.02
N LYS A 45 17.85 26.02 -3.37
CA LYS A 45 17.29 27.28 -3.89
C LYS A 45 16.50 27.06 -5.19
N THR A 46 17.03 26.24 -6.09
CA THR A 46 16.39 25.91 -7.36
C THR A 46 15.11 25.09 -7.14
N THR A 47 15.14 24.10 -6.25
CA THR A 47 13.96 23.33 -5.84
C THR A 47 12.88 24.22 -5.25
N MET A 48 13.22 25.14 -4.35
CA MET A 48 12.25 26.08 -3.78
C MET A 48 11.63 27.00 -4.85
N SER A 49 12.43 27.46 -5.82
CA SER A 49 11.94 28.23 -6.97
C SER A 49 10.92 27.43 -7.79
N ILE A 50 11.22 26.15 -8.09
CA ILE A 50 10.32 25.24 -8.80
C ILE A 50 9.02 25.02 -8.04
N LEU A 51 9.09 24.73 -6.73
CA LEU A 51 7.92 24.52 -5.88
C LEU A 51 7.01 25.74 -5.84
N ASN A 52 7.57 26.94 -5.77
CA ASN A 52 6.82 28.20 -5.80
C ASN A 52 6.15 28.42 -7.16
N LYS A 53 6.86 28.17 -8.27
CA LYS A 53 6.31 28.27 -9.63
C LYS A 53 5.16 27.29 -9.87
N LEU A 54 5.22 26.11 -9.26
CA LEU A 54 4.20 25.07 -9.35
C LEU A 54 3.23 25.09 -8.17
N SER A 55 3.13 26.19 -7.42
CA SER A 55 2.34 26.30 -6.18
C SER A 55 0.88 25.87 -6.36
N SER A 56 0.26 26.20 -7.50
CA SER A 56 -1.12 25.85 -7.83
C SER A 56 -1.36 24.36 -8.17
N TYR A 57 -0.30 23.60 -8.43
CA TYR A 57 -0.40 22.18 -8.78
C TYR A 57 -0.48 21.30 -7.53
N SER A 58 -1.01 20.08 -7.65
CA SER A 58 -0.90 19.07 -6.59
C SER A 58 0.56 18.61 -6.41
N TRP A 59 0.87 17.99 -5.27
CA TRP A 59 2.26 17.60 -4.93
C TRP A 59 2.82 16.52 -5.87
N ASP A 60 2.00 15.55 -6.26
CA ASP A 60 2.30 14.56 -7.30
C ASP A 60 2.61 15.23 -8.64
N ALA A 61 1.77 16.20 -9.07
CA ALA A 61 1.95 16.92 -10.32
C ALA A 61 3.22 17.78 -10.31
N LYS A 62 3.59 18.39 -9.17
CA LYS A 62 4.87 19.11 -9.02
C LYS A 62 6.06 18.19 -9.33
N ALA A 63 6.05 16.97 -8.79
CA ALA A 63 7.11 16.01 -9.00
C ALA A 63 7.16 15.52 -10.46
N VAL A 64 6.01 15.16 -11.04
CA VAL A 64 5.91 14.70 -12.44
C VAL A 64 6.32 15.77 -13.43
N LEU A 65 5.88 17.02 -13.26
CA LEU A 65 6.24 18.11 -14.16
C LEU A 65 7.74 18.41 -14.12
N THR A 66 8.36 18.32 -12.94
CA THR A 66 9.82 18.47 -12.80
C THR A 66 10.56 17.34 -13.50
N LEU A 67 10.16 16.08 -13.25
CA LEU A 67 10.77 14.91 -13.88
C LEU A 67 10.59 14.93 -15.42
N ALA A 68 9.41 15.36 -15.90
CA ALA A 68 9.14 15.52 -17.32
C ALA A 68 10.00 16.62 -17.96
N ALA A 69 10.22 17.74 -17.26
CA ALA A 69 11.12 18.80 -17.73
C ALA A 69 12.57 18.30 -17.82
N PHE A 70 13.04 17.52 -16.84
CA PHE A 70 14.33 16.85 -16.91
C PHE A 70 14.40 15.87 -18.09
N ALA A 71 13.39 15.02 -18.26
CA ALA A 71 13.35 14.03 -19.34
C ALA A 71 13.36 14.68 -20.74
N MET A 72 12.73 15.85 -20.90
CA MET A 72 12.76 16.63 -22.13
C MET A 72 14.19 17.08 -22.48
N ASP A 73 14.93 17.61 -21.51
CA ASP A 73 16.33 18.05 -21.71
C ASP A 73 17.27 16.86 -21.90
N TYR A 74 17.05 15.78 -21.15
CA TYR A 74 17.85 14.55 -21.22
C TYR A 74 17.66 13.81 -22.54
N GLY A 75 16.40 13.70 -23.00
CA GLY A 75 16.05 13.06 -24.26
C GLY A 75 16.63 13.78 -25.46
N ASP A 76 16.55 15.12 -25.48
CA ASP A 76 17.16 15.95 -26.52
C ASP A 76 18.67 15.72 -26.61
N PHE A 77 19.35 15.65 -25.46
CA PHE A 77 20.79 15.41 -25.39
C PHE A 77 21.18 14.05 -25.96
N TRP A 78 20.51 12.97 -25.53
CA TRP A 78 20.85 11.62 -25.96
C TRP A 78 20.46 11.33 -27.41
N LEU A 79 19.34 11.89 -27.88
CA LEU A 79 18.93 11.78 -29.28
C LEU A 79 19.99 12.41 -30.21
N LEU A 80 20.45 13.62 -29.87
CA LEU A 80 21.49 14.31 -30.64
C LEU A 80 22.87 13.63 -30.53
N ALA A 81 23.12 12.90 -29.44
CA ALA A 81 24.31 12.07 -29.28
C ALA A 81 24.32 10.81 -30.17
N GLN A 82 23.14 10.25 -30.46
CA GLN A 82 22.98 8.99 -31.21
C GLN A 82 22.92 9.17 -32.73
N ILE A 83 22.54 10.35 -33.24
CA ILE A 83 22.51 10.62 -34.68
C ILE A 83 23.92 10.43 -35.27
N HIS A 84 24.10 9.35 -36.03
CA HIS A 84 25.33 9.08 -36.78
C HIS A 84 25.49 10.18 -37.84
N SER A 85 26.50 11.03 -37.66
CA SER A 85 26.61 12.31 -38.34
C SER A 85 26.96 12.19 -39.84
N SER A 86 25.96 12.09 -40.71
CA SER A 86 26.09 12.43 -42.14
C SER A 86 25.43 13.77 -42.50
N ASP A 87 24.49 14.28 -41.69
CA ASP A 87 23.75 15.52 -41.96
C ASP A 87 24.43 16.78 -41.36
N GLN A 88 24.66 17.78 -42.22
CA GLN A 88 25.27 19.07 -41.88
C GLN A 88 24.36 19.95 -41.01
N LEU A 89 23.04 19.80 -41.12
CA LEU A 89 22.07 20.51 -40.28
C LEU A 89 22.09 19.95 -38.85
N ALA A 90 22.11 18.62 -38.72
CA ALA A 90 22.25 17.95 -37.42
C ALA A 90 23.55 18.35 -36.69
N LYS A 91 24.66 18.53 -37.42
CA LYS A 91 25.92 19.06 -36.86
C LYS A 91 25.75 20.49 -36.33
N SER A 92 25.08 21.36 -37.09
CA SER A 92 24.87 22.77 -36.71
C SER A 92 23.91 22.90 -35.51
N VAL A 93 22.86 22.07 -35.46
CA VAL A 93 21.93 21.98 -34.33
C VAL A 93 22.60 21.38 -33.09
N GLY A 94 23.46 20.36 -33.26
CA GLY A 94 24.26 19.79 -32.19
C GLY A 94 25.21 20.82 -31.57
N ILE A 95 25.90 21.61 -32.40
CA ILE A 95 26.76 22.73 -31.96
C ILE A 95 25.93 23.78 -31.19
N LEU A 96 24.77 24.18 -31.73
CA LEU A 96 23.92 25.21 -31.12
C LEU A 96 23.34 24.77 -29.78
N LYS A 97 22.90 23.51 -29.66
CA LYS A 97 22.41 22.93 -28.40
C LYS A 97 23.53 22.52 -27.44
N ARG A 98 24.80 22.78 -27.78
CA ARG A 98 25.99 22.36 -27.01
C ARG A 98 25.96 20.87 -26.68
N VAL A 99 25.34 20.08 -27.54
CA VAL A 99 25.57 18.65 -27.50
C VAL A 99 27.04 18.54 -27.85
N PRO A 100 27.89 17.97 -26.98
CA PRO A 100 29.27 17.72 -27.35
C PRO A 100 29.24 17.05 -28.72
N ALA A 101 30.26 17.24 -29.53
CA ALA A 101 30.48 16.31 -30.63
C ALA A 101 30.76 14.93 -30.00
N ILE A 102 29.70 14.23 -29.56
CA ILE A 102 29.69 12.96 -28.81
C ILE A 102 30.04 11.81 -29.75
N SER A 103 30.27 12.07 -31.04
CA SER A 103 30.94 11.13 -31.95
C SER A 103 32.26 10.70 -31.30
N MET A 104 32.21 9.54 -30.66
CA MET A 104 33.23 8.83 -29.90
C MET A 104 34.50 9.64 -29.57
N ARG A 105 34.41 10.57 -28.62
CA ARG A 105 35.62 11.04 -27.91
C ARG A 105 35.98 10.04 -26.80
N PRO A 106 37.28 9.82 -26.51
CA PRO A 106 37.73 9.09 -25.32
C PRO A 106 37.17 9.63 -23.98
N GLY A 107 36.68 10.87 -23.95
CA GLY A 107 36.13 11.54 -22.76
C GLY A 107 34.85 10.93 -22.17
N ILE A 108 34.02 10.23 -22.96
CA ILE A 108 32.83 9.54 -22.42
C ILE A 108 33.21 8.44 -21.42
N GLN A 109 34.39 7.81 -21.60
CA GLN A 109 34.89 6.81 -20.64
C GLN A 109 35.21 7.44 -19.28
N LYS A 110 35.71 8.68 -19.23
CA LYS A 110 35.97 9.43 -17.98
C LYS A 110 34.69 9.62 -17.17
N HIS A 111 33.56 9.84 -17.84
CA HIS A 111 32.29 10.18 -17.20
C HIS A 111 31.28 9.02 -17.12
N LYS A 112 31.63 7.84 -17.65
CA LYS A 112 30.76 6.65 -17.67
C LYS A 112 30.21 6.30 -16.29
N LYS A 113 31.05 6.35 -15.25
CA LYS A 113 30.63 6.06 -13.86
C LYS A 113 29.61 7.09 -13.35
N ALA A 114 29.86 8.38 -13.60
CA ALA A 114 28.97 9.46 -13.20
C ALA A 114 27.60 9.39 -13.91
N ILE A 115 27.57 8.97 -15.18
CA ILE A 115 26.32 8.77 -15.93
C ILE A 115 25.52 7.61 -15.34
N VAL A 116 26.18 6.50 -14.97
CA VAL A 116 25.51 5.36 -14.32
C VAL A 116 24.94 5.77 -12.96
N GLU A 117 25.69 6.51 -12.15
CA GLU A 117 25.21 7.03 -10.86
C GLU A 117 24.00 7.95 -11.04
N LEU A 118 24.04 8.87 -12.01
CA LEU A 118 22.92 9.75 -12.36
C LEU A 118 21.67 8.95 -12.76
N ASN A 119 21.81 7.99 -13.67
CA ASN A 119 20.68 7.17 -14.14
C ASN A 119 20.05 6.37 -13.01
N ASN A 120 20.87 5.84 -12.10
CA ASN A 120 20.38 5.15 -10.91
C ASN A 120 19.59 6.09 -10.00
N LEU A 121 20.04 7.33 -9.81
CA LEU A 121 19.29 8.32 -9.01
C LEU A 121 17.98 8.74 -9.63
N ILE A 122 17.95 8.97 -10.94
CA ILE A 122 16.71 9.26 -11.66
C ILE A 122 15.72 8.09 -11.54
N LYS A 123 16.22 6.85 -11.62
CA LYS A 123 15.39 5.66 -11.39
C LYS A 123 14.82 5.63 -9.97
N VAL A 124 15.63 5.91 -8.95
CA VAL A 124 15.14 5.97 -7.56
C VAL A 124 14.13 7.10 -7.37
N ALA A 125 14.33 8.26 -8.02
CA ALA A 125 13.37 9.37 -8.00
C ALA A 125 12.03 9.01 -8.65
N LEU A 126 12.07 8.27 -9.76
CA LEU A 126 10.87 7.72 -10.39
C LEU A 126 10.13 6.76 -9.43
N GLU A 127 10.85 5.83 -8.79
CA GLU A 127 10.26 4.91 -7.82
C GLU A 127 9.62 5.65 -6.62
N VAL A 128 10.21 6.75 -6.15
CA VAL A 128 9.61 7.60 -5.11
C VAL A 128 8.32 8.24 -5.58
N ILE A 129 8.30 8.79 -6.80
CA ILE A 129 7.11 9.41 -7.39
C ILE A 129 6.00 8.37 -7.58
N GLU A 130 6.33 7.16 -8.04
CA GLU A 130 5.38 6.05 -8.16
C GLU A 130 4.78 5.66 -6.81
N CYS A 131 5.59 5.60 -5.74
CA CYS A 131 5.11 5.35 -4.38
C CYS A 131 4.14 6.45 -3.91
N ILE A 132 4.40 7.72 -4.25
CA ILE A 132 3.51 8.84 -3.91
C ILE A 132 2.15 8.70 -4.62
N PHE A 133 2.15 8.34 -5.91
CA PHE A 133 0.91 8.05 -6.64
C PHE A 133 0.16 6.85 -6.06
N GLU A 134 0.88 5.83 -5.60
CA GLU A 134 0.28 4.69 -4.93
C GLU A 134 -0.43 5.11 -3.64
N LEU A 135 0.22 5.91 -2.79
CA LEU A 135 -0.42 6.47 -1.58
C LEU A 135 -1.67 7.30 -1.90
N GLU A 136 -1.62 8.11 -2.96
CA GLU A 136 -2.78 8.89 -3.38
C GLU A 136 -3.95 7.99 -3.81
N LYS A 137 -3.69 6.87 -4.49
CA LYS A 137 -4.73 5.87 -4.80
C LYS A 137 -5.31 5.23 -3.53
N LEU A 138 -4.49 4.99 -2.51
CA LEU A 138 -4.93 4.41 -1.25
C LEU A 138 -5.76 5.38 -0.39
N SER A 139 -5.74 6.69 -0.70
CA SER A 139 -6.51 7.70 0.03
C SER A 139 -8.03 7.45 0.04
N ILE A 140 -8.54 6.66 -0.92
CA ILE A 140 -9.96 6.27 -1.01
C ILE A 140 -10.49 5.53 0.22
N TYR A 141 -9.61 4.83 0.95
CA TYR A 141 -10.02 4.07 2.15
C TYR A 141 -10.24 4.97 3.36
N GLY A 142 -9.68 6.19 3.36
CA GLY A 142 -9.78 7.14 4.45
C GLY A 142 -8.97 6.76 5.70
N THR A 143 -8.62 7.77 6.50
CA THR A 143 -7.73 7.61 7.67
C THR A 143 -8.39 6.97 8.89
N LYS A 144 -9.72 6.85 8.90
CA LYS A 144 -10.47 6.16 9.96
C LYS A 144 -10.28 4.64 9.89
N ASP A 145 -10.37 4.12 8.67
CA ASP A 145 -10.21 2.70 8.41
C ASP A 145 -8.71 2.38 8.36
N VAL A 146 -7.91 3.20 7.68
CA VAL A 146 -6.46 2.98 7.56
C VAL A 146 -5.68 4.08 8.27
N PRO A 147 -5.45 3.97 9.61
CA PRO A 147 -4.68 4.95 10.37
C PRO A 147 -3.29 5.24 9.84
N ALA A 148 -2.66 4.27 9.15
CA ALA A 148 -1.33 4.45 8.56
C ALA A 148 -1.31 5.50 7.43
N LEU A 149 -2.46 5.81 6.81
CA LEU A 149 -2.55 6.84 5.76
C LEU A 149 -2.25 8.24 6.30
N ALA A 150 -2.69 8.59 7.52
CA ALA A 150 -2.50 9.94 8.05
C ALA A 150 -1.01 10.37 8.08
N PRO A 151 -0.10 9.63 8.76
CA PRO A 151 1.32 10.00 8.77
C PRO A 151 2.00 9.86 7.39
N ALA A 152 1.48 9.02 6.49
CA ALA A 152 1.99 8.89 5.14
C ALA A 152 1.65 10.11 4.27
N MET A 153 0.41 10.61 4.36
CA MET A 153 -0.06 11.78 3.60
C MET A 153 0.61 13.07 4.06
N ASP A 154 0.80 13.26 5.37
CA ASP A 154 1.46 14.45 5.93
C ASP A 154 2.92 14.60 5.46
N ARG A 155 3.55 13.49 5.05
CA ARG A 155 4.92 13.45 4.57
C ARG A 155 5.10 13.71 3.08
N ILE A 156 4.03 13.62 2.28
CA ILE A 156 4.08 13.81 0.82
C ILE A 156 4.86 15.08 0.41
N PRO A 157 4.65 16.26 1.03
CA PRO A 157 5.43 17.46 0.69
C PRO A 157 6.95 17.29 0.81
N VAL A 158 7.38 16.61 1.87
CA VAL A 158 8.80 16.36 2.17
C VAL A 158 9.37 15.34 1.20
N ASP A 159 8.61 14.29 0.88
CA ASP A 159 9.08 13.23 0.00
C ASP A 159 9.14 13.71 -1.47
N VAL A 160 8.19 14.56 -1.90
CA VAL A 160 8.24 15.27 -3.19
C VAL A 160 9.44 16.21 -3.26
N TYR A 161 9.73 16.95 -2.19
CA TYR A 161 10.93 17.80 -2.14
C TYR A 161 12.20 16.99 -2.42
N TRP A 162 12.37 15.84 -1.76
CA TRP A 162 13.54 14.97 -1.96
C TRP A 162 13.62 14.37 -3.37
N ALA A 163 12.49 14.10 -4.01
CA ALA A 163 12.48 13.68 -5.41
C ALA A 163 12.91 14.83 -6.34
N ILE A 164 12.32 16.02 -6.19
CA ILE A 164 12.61 17.19 -7.03
C ILE A 164 14.07 17.63 -6.90
N ILE A 165 14.59 17.76 -5.68
CA ILE A 165 15.97 18.19 -5.49
C ILE A 165 16.98 17.20 -6.05
N THR A 166 16.67 15.90 -6.01
CA THR A 166 17.50 14.88 -6.64
C THR A 166 17.50 15.04 -8.16
N VAL A 167 16.35 15.29 -8.77
CA VAL A 167 16.25 15.59 -10.21
C VAL A 167 17.05 16.84 -10.57
N VAL A 168 16.95 17.92 -9.78
CA VAL A 168 17.72 19.15 -9.96
C VAL A 168 19.24 18.91 -9.86
N ALA A 169 19.68 18.12 -8.87
CA ALA A 169 21.08 17.74 -8.71
C ALA A 169 21.57 16.90 -9.92
N CYS A 170 20.75 15.98 -10.41
CA CYS A 170 21.04 15.23 -11.64
C CYS A 170 21.12 16.13 -12.87
N THR A 171 20.23 17.12 -13.03
CA THR A 171 20.31 18.11 -14.12
C THR A 171 21.61 18.91 -14.05
N THR A 172 21.99 19.35 -12.85
CA THR A 172 23.23 20.12 -12.63
C THR A 172 24.46 19.28 -12.96
N GLN A 173 24.49 18.03 -12.48
CA GLN A 173 25.56 17.09 -12.82
C GLN A 173 25.67 16.89 -14.34
N MET A 174 24.53 16.69 -15.00
CA MET A 174 24.49 16.56 -16.44
C MET A 174 25.06 17.79 -17.16
N CYS A 175 24.71 19.00 -16.75
CA CYS A 175 25.29 20.23 -17.30
C CYS A 175 26.82 20.29 -17.14
N CYS A 176 27.34 19.96 -15.96
CA CYS A 176 28.79 19.93 -15.73
C CYS A 176 29.49 18.90 -16.62
N LEU A 177 28.88 17.72 -16.82
CA LEU A 177 29.40 16.68 -17.72
C LEU A 177 29.39 17.11 -19.19
N ILE A 178 28.39 17.87 -19.62
CA ILE A 178 28.27 18.40 -20.98
C ILE A 178 29.34 19.44 -21.27
N ASN A 179 29.62 20.30 -20.30
CA ASN A 179 30.58 21.41 -20.44
C ASN A 179 32.03 21.00 -20.15
N ASP A 180 32.30 19.74 -19.77
CA ASP A 180 33.61 19.24 -19.28
C ASP A 180 34.20 20.13 -18.17
N GLU A 181 33.34 20.53 -17.22
CA GLU A 181 33.73 21.36 -16.08
C GLU A 181 34.50 20.52 -15.03
N ASP A 182 35.59 21.09 -14.48
CA ASP A 182 36.40 20.42 -13.43
C ASP A 182 35.63 20.25 -12.10
N LYS A 183 34.63 21.10 -11.86
CA LYS A 183 33.74 21.00 -10.70
C LYS A 183 32.48 20.22 -11.07
N THR A 184 32.30 19.07 -10.44
CA THR A 184 31.11 18.24 -10.61
C THR A 184 30.14 18.41 -9.43
N GLN A 185 28.87 18.08 -9.65
CA GLN A 185 27.89 17.97 -8.60
C GLN A 185 28.11 16.66 -7.83
N GLU A 186 28.32 16.77 -6.52
CA GLU A 186 28.37 15.60 -5.65
C GLU A 186 26.95 15.01 -5.50
N LEU A 187 26.80 13.73 -5.86
CA LEU A 187 25.52 13.02 -5.87
C LEU A 187 25.32 12.08 -4.66
N SER A 188 26.37 11.84 -3.87
CA SER A 188 26.39 10.88 -2.76
C SER A 188 25.34 11.21 -1.69
N SER A 189 25.26 12.48 -1.29
CA SER A 189 24.33 12.98 -0.26
C SER A 189 22.87 12.86 -0.70
N PHE A 190 22.57 13.25 -1.95
CA PHE A 190 21.26 13.09 -2.56
C PHE A 190 20.87 11.62 -2.66
N ALA A 191 21.81 10.75 -3.05
CA ALA A 191 21.60 9.30 -3.11
C ALA A 191 21.15 8.73 -1.76
N GLN A 192 21.85 9.08 -0.68
CA GLN A 192 21.50 8.61 0.66
C GLN A 192 20.10 9.09 1.07
N LYS A 193 19.81 10.38 0.87
CA LYS A 193 18.54 11.01 1.26
C LYS A 193 17.35 10.45 0.49
N ILE A 194 17.46 10.26 -0.82
CA ILE A 194 16.37 9.75 -1.63
C ILE A 194 16.13 8.25 -1.40
N ASN A 195 17.18 7.45 -1.20
CA ASN A 195 17.02 6.02 -0.86
C ASN A 195 16.37 5.85 0.52
N PHE A 196 16.74 6.67 1.51
CA PHE A 196 16.06 6.68 2.80
C PHE A 196 14.57 7.01 2.65
N THR A 197 14.25 8.02 1.83
CA THR A 197 12.87 8.43 1.53
C THR A 197 12.08 7.28 0.89
N LEU A 198 12.64 6.63 -0.13
CA LEU A 198 12.02 5.47 -0.80
C LEU A 198 11.73 4.32 0.17
N ASN A 199 12.71 3.97 1.02
CA ASN A 199 12.54 2.89 1.99
C ASN A 199 11.43 3.19 3.00
N LEU A 200 11.36 4.44 3.47
CA LEU A 200 10.31 4.87 4.39
C LEU A 200 8.92 4.81 3.73
N LEU A 201 8.79 5.33 2.51
CA LEU A 201 7.54 5.26 1.73
C LEU A 201 7.07 3.81 1.54
N ARG A 202 7.97 2.91 1.13
CA ARG A 202 7.66 1.48 0.98
C ARG A 202 7.16 0.85 2.27
N MET A 203 7.77 1.20 3.40
CA MET A 203 7.33 0.72 4.71
C MET A 203 5.92 1.22 5.03
N GLN A 204 5.62 2.49 4.78
CA GLN A 204 4.29 3.07 5.03
C GLN A 204 3.22 2.45 4.12
N ILE A 205 3.50 2.29 2.83
CA ILE A 205 2.62 1.63 1.86
C ILE A 205 2.31 0.19 2.30
N LYS A 206 3.34 -0.55 2.73
CA LYS A 206 3.16 -1.92 3.25
C LYS A 206 2.22 -1.96 4.45
N LEU A 207 2.37 -1.02 5.40
CA LEU A 207 1.48 -0.92 6.55
C LEU A 207 0.04 -0.57 6.14
N CYS A 208 -0.13 0.31 5.15
CA CYS A 208 -1.45 0.64 4.61
C CYS A 208 -2.13 -0.60 4.02
N TYR A 209 -1.44 -1.38 3.18
CA TYR A 209 -2.00 -2.61 2.61
C TYR A 209 -2.38 -3.65 3.67
N GLN A 210 -1.56 -3.81 4.72
CA GLN A 210 -1.89 -4.72 5.81
C GLN A 210 -3.19 -4.32 6.51
N GLN A 211 -3.38 -3.03 6.81
CA GLN A 211 -4.61 -2.53 7.41
C GLN A 211 -5.82 -2.67 6.47
N ILE A 212 -5.62 -2.45 5.17
CA ILE A 212 -6.65 -2.65 4.15
C ILE A 212 -7.09 -4.13 4.13
N GLU A 213 -6.15 -5.07 4.12
CA GLU A 213 -6.45 -6.51 4.16
C GLU A 213 -7.27 -6.90 5.40
N GLU A 214 -6.89 -6.39 6.57
CA GLU A 214 -7.64 -6.61 7.82
C GLU A 214 -9.08 -6.10 7.76
N ILE A 215 -9.30 -4.91 7.19
CA ILE A 215 -10.62 -4.29 7.10
C ILE A 215 -11.47 -4.96 6.03
N GLU A 216 -10.90 -5.34 4.91
CA GLU A 216 -11.60 -6.08 3.87
C GLU A 216 -12.01 -7.47 4.37
N ALA A 217 -11.15 -8.15 5.12
CA ALA A 217 -11.47 -9.40 5.80
C ALA A 217 -12.63 -9.20 6.80
N TYR A 218 -12.57 -8.14 7.62
CA TYR A 218 -13.64 -7.79 8.55
C TYR A 218 -14.97 -7.47 7.84
N ARG A 219 -14.96 -6.68 6.77
CA ARG A 219 -16.15 -6.36 5.96
C ARG A 219 -16.73 -7.61 5.29
N LYS A 220 -15.88 -8.52 4.81
CA LYS A 220 -16.31 -9.80 4.22
C LYS A 220 -16.99 -10.66 5.27
N LEU A 221 -16.43 -10.72 6.48
CA LEU A 221 -17.02 -11.41 7.62
C LEU A 221 -18.40 -10.84 7.99
N LEU A 222 -18.53 -9.51 8.08
CA LEU A 222 -19.82 -8.86 8.34
C LEU A 222 -20.88 -9.23 7.30
N LYS A 223 -20.53 -9.21 6.02
CA LYS A 223 -21.46 -9.60 4.93
C LYS A 223 -21.90 -11.06 5.02
N LEU A 224 -20.98 -11.97 5.31
CA LEU A 224 -21.28 -13.39 5.50
C LEU A 224 -22.26 -13.63 6.66
N LEU A 225 -22.09 -12.87 7.75
CA LEU A 225 -22.91 -13.02 8.96
C LEU A 225 -24.29 -12.34 8.86
N GLN A 226 -24.49 -11.42 7.92
CA GLN A 226 -25.81 -10.83 7.66
C GLN A 226 -26.75 -11.81 6.95
N THR A 227 -26.23 -12.62 6.03
CA THR A 227 -27.00 -13.65 5.31
C THR A 227 -26.32 -15.01 5.45
N PRO A 228 -26.28 -15.57 6.68
CA PRO A 228 -25.55 -16.80 6.91
C PRO A 228 -26.35 -17.96 6.32
N THR A 229 -25.69 -18.73 5.44
CA THR A 229 -26.32 -19.85 4.72
C THR A 229 -26.12 -21.17 5.47
N GLU A 230 -24.94 -21.33 6.08
CA GLU A 230 -24.52 -22.53 6.79
C GLU A 230 -23.60 -22.17 7.98
N ILE A 231 -23.87 -22.74 9.15
CA ILE A 231 -23.10 -22.48 10.39
C ILE A 231 -21.60 -22.80 10.23
N MET A 232 -21.25 -23.76 9.38
CA MET A 232 -19.86 -24.13 9.14
C MET A 232 -19.07 -23.01 8.45
N GLU A 233 -19.68 -22.30 7.51
CA GLU A 233 -19.05 -21.18 6.81
C GLU A 233 -18.84 -19.98 7.75
N VAL A 234 -19.78 -19.78 8.69
CA VAL A 234 -19.65 -18.81 9.78
C VAL A 234 -18.44 -19.13 10.66
N PHE A 235 -18.31 -20.38 11.12
CA PHE A 235 -17.17 -20.79 11.94
C PHE A 235 -15.85 -20.67 11.17
N LYS A 236 -15.84 -21.09 9.90
CA LYS A 236 -14.64 -20.97 9.07
C LYS A 236 -14.17 -19.52 8.97
N ALA A 237 -15.08 -18.60 8.68
CA ALA A 237 -14.77 -17.19 8.53
C ALA A 237 -14.34 -16.51 9.85
N LEU A 238 -14.92 -16.89 10.99
CA LEU A 238 -14.54 -16.34 12.31
C LEU A 238 -13.16 -16.82 12.77
N ILE A 239 -12.82 -18.07 12.45
CA ILE A 239 -11.68 -18.77 13.03
C ILE A 239 -10.46 -18.71 12.11
N PHE A 240 -10.64 -18.95 10.81
CA PHE A 240 -9.54 -19.15 9.86
C PHE A 240 -9.38 -17.94 8.93
N ALA A 241 -8.15 -17.43 8.83
CA ALA A 241 -7.79 -16.36 7.89
C ALA A 241 -7.67 -16.82 6.44
N LYS A 242 -7.38 -18.11 6.26
CA LYS A 242 -7.22 -18.81 4.99
C LYS A 242 -7.81 -20.21 5.16
N ASP A 243 -8.29 -20.82 4.09
CA ASP A 243 -9.06 -22.09 4.03
C ASP A 243 -8.37 -23.35 4.59
N ASN A 244 -7.33 -23.21 5.42
CA ASN A 244 -6.60 -24.29 6.06
C ASN A 244 -7.37 -24.83 7.27
N VAL A 245 -8.53 -25.43 7.00
CA VAL A 245 -9.23 -26.24 7.99
C VAL A 245 -8.59 -27.62 8.00
N GLN A 246 -7.83 -27.96 9.05
CA GLN A 246 -7.36 -29.33 9.24
C GLN A 246 -8.44 -30.15 9.96
N PRO A 247 -9.03 -31.16 9.33
CA PRO A 247 -9.98 -32.03 10.02
C PRO A 247 -9.26 -32.94 11.00
N LEU A 248 -9.93 -33.28 12.10
CA LEU A 248 -9.40 -34.27 13.04
C LEU A 248 -9.50 -35.67 12.43
N ILE A 249 -8.40 -36.42 12.47
CA ILE A 249 -8.40 -37.85 12.15
C ILE A 249 -8.43 -38.60 13.47
N ASP A 250 -9.45 -39.42 13.67
CA ASP A 250 -9.46 -40.36 14.79
C ASP A 250 -8.46 -41.48 14.48
N GLY A 251 -7.34 -41.50 15.22
CA GLY A 251 -6.25 -42.47 15.02
C GLY A 251 -6.62 -43.91 15.35
N SER A 252 -7.76 -44.17 16.02
CA SER A 252 -8.23 -45.52 16.32
C SER A 252 -9.01 -46.16 15.17
N ILE A 253 -9.72 -45.35 14.38
CA ILE A 253 -10.58 -45.79 13.27
C ILE A 253 -10.13 -45.25 11.91
N ASN A 254 -9.09 -44.42 11.89
CA ASN A 254 -8.52 -43.75 10.72
C ASN A 254 -9.57 -43.03 9.85
N LYS A 255 -10.58 -42.44 10.51
CA LYS A 255 -11.68 -41.70 9.86
C LYS A 255 -11.64 -40.23 10.26
N LEU A 256 -12.12 -39.39 9.34
CA LEU A 256 -12.39 -37.98 9.62
C LEU A 256 -13.50 -37.87 10.67
N MET A 257 -13.22 -37.14 11.74
CA MET A 257 -14.22 -36.80 12.74
C MET A 257 -15.15 -35.69 12.21
N PRO A 258 -16.44 -35.68 12.58
CA PRO A 258 -17.35 -34.59 12.23
C PRO A 258 -17.07 -33.28 12.98
N TRP A 259 -15.99 -33.23 13.76
CA TRP A 259 -15.61 -32.12 14.63
C TRP A 259 -14.33 -31.48 14.12
N TYR A 260 -14.30 -30.16 14.11
CA TYR A 260 -13.11 -29.38 13.76
C TYR A 260 -12.45 -28.88 15.04
N ILE A 261 -11.12 -28.93 15.11
CA ILE A 261 -10.36 -28.34 16.21
C ILE A 261 -9.56 -27.17 15.68
N VAL A 262 -9.61 -26.07 16.42
CA VAL A 262 -8.75 -24.91 16.21
C VAL A 262 -7.48 -25.11 17.02
N GLN A 263 -6.36 -25.46 16.38
CA GLN A 263 -5.06 -25.46 17.05
C GLN A 263 -4.56 -24.01 17.15
N TYR A 264 -4.45 -23.50 18.38
CA TYR A 264 -4.20 -22.08 18.66
C TYR A 264 -2.73 -21.74 18.86
N PHE A 265 -2.18 -20.88 17.99
CA PHE A 265 -0.98 -20.07 18.28
C PHE A 265 -1.07 -18.62 17.76
N SER A 266 -2.18 -18.20 17.13
CA SER A 266 -2.36 -16.86 16.52
C SER A 266 -3.72 -16.23 16.84
N PRO A 267 -3.86 -14.89 16.80
CA PRO A 267 -5.16 -14.22 16.93
C PRO A 267 -6.13 -14.69 15.83
N ILE A 268 -7.35 -15.08 16.20
CA ILE A 268 -8.40 -15.43 15.22
C ILE A 268 -8.86 -14.18 14.47
N VAL A 269 -9.19 -14.33 13.18
CA VAL A 269 -9.61 -13.21 12.32
C VAL A 269 -10.87 -12.53 12.83
N GLY A 270 -11.81 -13.31 13.36
CA GLY A 270 -13.05 -12.82 13.92
C GLY A 270 -12.91 -12.10 15.26
N ILE A 271 -11.70 -11.94 15.84
CA ILE A 271 -11.58 -11.37 17.20
C ILE A 271 -12.12 -9.94 17.27
N LYS A 272 -11.92 -9.13 16.22
CA LYS A 272 -12.47 -7.78 16.12
C LYS A 272 -14.00 -7.82 16.13
N PHE A 273 -14.58 -8.70 15.32
CA PHE A 273 -16.02 -8.94 15.27
C PHE A 273 -16.58 -9.40 16.63
N ILE A 274 -15.96 -10.38 17.28
CA ILE A 274 -16.40 -10.89 18.58
C ILE A 274 -16.38 -9.78 19.66
N LYS A 275 -15.38 -8.90 19.62
CA LYS A 275 -15.30 -7.75 20.53
C LYS A 275 -16.37 -6.70 20.26
N GLU A 276 -16.56 -6.33 19.00
CA GLU A 276 -17.47 -5.24 18.60
C GLU A 276 -18.94 -5.68 18.58
N GLU A 277 -19.25 -6.79 17.89
CA GLU A 277 -20.62 -7.23 17.63
C GLU A 277 -21.18 -8.13 18.74
N TRP A 278 -20.35 -8.98 19.35
CA TRP A 278 -20.78 -9.80 20.51
C TRP A 278 -20.41 -9.19 21.85
N ASN A 279 -19.88 -7.97 21.84
CA ASN A 279 -19.56 -7.19 23.04
C ASN A 279 -18.64 -7.96 24.01
N PHE A 280 -17.70 -8.75 23.48
CA PHE A 280 -16.75 -9.51 24.29
C PHE A 280 -15.73 -8.58 24.97
N LYS A 281 -15.86 -8.43 26.29
CA LYS A 281 -14.98 -7.59 27.13
C LYS A 281 -14.05 -8.42 28.02
N ASN A 282 -13.38 -9.42 27.47
CA ASN A 282 -12.53 -10.39 28.21
C ASN A 282 -13.28 -11.13 29.33
N LYS A 283 -14.61 -11.22 29.24
CA LYS A 283 -15.46 -12.01 30.13
C LYS A 283 -16.04 -13.16 29.31
N PRO A 284 -16.10 -14.40 29.85
CA PRO A 284 -16.73 -15.51 29.15
C PRO A 284 -18.16 -15.14 28.72
N ILE A 285 -18.50 -15.45 27.48
CA ILE A 285 -19.84 -15.33 26.92
C ILE A 285 -20.19 -16.63 26.22
N VAL A 286 -21.48 -16.94 26.08
CA VAL A 286 -21.97 -18.09 25.31
C VAL A 286 -22.94 -17.57 24.27
N VAL A 287 -22.50 -17.51 23.01
CA VAL A 287 -23.36 -17.10 21.89
C VAL A 287 -24.05 -18.32 21.31
N VAL A 288 -25.38 -18.27 21.17
CA VAL A 288 -26.19 -19.37 20.63
C VAL A 288 -26.55 -19.04 19.19
N MET A 289 -26.33 -20.01 18.29
CA MET A 289 -26.65 -19.91 16.87
C MET A 289 -27.40 -21.14 16.38
N ASN A 290 -28.26 -20.96 15.37
CA ASN A 290 -28.90 -22.07 14.67
C ASN A 290 -28.03 -22.64 13.53
N ARG A 291 -28.54 -23.68 12.85
CA ARG A 291 -27.84 -24.39 11.76
C ARG A 291 -27.51 -23.51 10.56
N GLN A 292 -28.26 -22.42 10.35
CA GLN A 292 -27.98 -21.45 9.30
C GLN A 292 -26.85 -20.48 9.71
N GLY A 293 -26.44 -20.45 10.98
CA GLY A 293 -25.43 -19.52 11.51
C GLY A 293 -26.02 -18.19 11.99
N LYS A 294 -27.35 -18.10 12.16
CA LYS A 294 -28.01 -16.92 12.73
C LYS A 294 -27.92 -16.97 14.26
N VAL A 295 -27.56 -15.85 14.87
CA VAL A 295 -27.55 -15.69 16.34
C VAL A 295 -28.99 -15.73 16.88
N GLU A 296 -29.26 -16.68 17.76
CA GLU A 296 -30.55 -16.84 18.46
C GLU A 296 -30.52 -16.34 19.90
N HIS A 297 -29.31 -16.19 20.47
CA HIS A 297 -29.11 -15.56 21.76
C HIS A 297 -27.67 -15.00 21.86
N PRO A 298 -27.48 -13.70 22.16
CA PRO A 298 -26.15 -13.06 22.18
C PRO A 298 -25.30 -13.43 23.40
N ASN A 299 -25.90 -13.78 24.54
CA ASN A 299 -25.16 -14.31 25.70
C ASN A 299 -25.98 -15.21 26.65
N ALA A 300 -26.06 -16.50 26.35
CA ALA A 300 -26.80 -17.51 27.12
C ALA A 300 -26.11 -17.96 28.42
N LEU A 301 -24.94 -17.39 28.76
CA LEU A 301 -24.19 -17.80 29.94
C LEU A 301 -25.01 -17.63 31.23
N HIS A 302 -25.83 -16.59 31.30
CA HIS A 302 -26.71 -16.36 32.44
C HIS A 302 -27.82 -17.43 32.51
N MET A 303 -28.39 -17.82 31.37
CA MET A 303 -29.45 -18.84 31.32
C MET A 303 -28.96 -20.17 31.87
N ILE A 304 -27.74 -20.57 31.46
CA ILE A 304 -27.08 -21.80 31.91
C ILE A 304 -26.88 -21.78 33.43
N ARG A 305 -26.51 -20.63 33.99
CA ARG A 305 -26.27 -20.49 35.44
C ARG A 305 -27.54 -20.51 36.28
N VAL A 306 -28.61 -19.88 35.79
CA VAL A 306 -29.85 -19.70 36.56
C VAL A 306 -30.79 -20.89 36.40
N TRP A 307 -30.99 -21.38 35.17
CA TRP A 307 -31.99 -22.39 34.87
C TRP A 307 -31.41 -23.73 34.43
N GLY A 308 -30.09 -23.81 34.22
CA GLY A 308 -29.42 -25.04 33.76
C GLY A 308 -30.08 -25.59 32.49
N MET A 309 -30.36 -26.89 32.48
CA MET A 309 -30.98 -27.56 31.33
C MET A 309 -32.43 -27.15 31.07
N LYS A 310 -33.13 -26.53 32.03
CA LYS A 310 -34.52 -26.04 31.83
C LYS A 310 -34.58 -24.91 30.79
N ALA A 311 -33.45 -24.26 30.52
CA ALA A 311 -33.33 -23.20 29.53
C ALA A 311 -32.96 -23.65 28.12
N PHE A 312 -32.70 -24.93 27.88
CA PHE A 312 -32.46 -25.44 26.52
C PHE A 312 -33.69 -25.19 25.61
N PRO A 313 -33.54 -24.74 24.34
CA PRO A 313 -32.31 -24.56 23.54
C PRO A 313 -31.53 -23.24 23.71
N PHE A 314 -31.75 -22.50 24.80
CA PHE A 314 -31.04 -21.27 25.16
C PHE A 314 -31.27 -20.09 24.19
N THR A 315 -32.46 -20.00 23.62
CA THR A 315 -32.87 -18.90 22.73
C THR A 315 -33.46 -17.75 23.53
N THR A 316 -33.43 -16.52 22.99
CA THR A 316 -34.04 -15.35 23.65
C THR A 316 -35.54 -15.55 23.93
N THR A 317 -36.26 -16.27 23.06
CA THR A 317 -37.67 -16.62 23.29
C THR A 317 -37.87 -17.49 24.54
N VAL A 318 -36.92 -18.38 24.84
CA VAL A 318 -36.98 -19.22 26.04
C VAL A 318 -36.65 -18.40 27.28
N GLU A 319 -35.66 -17.50 27.19
CA GLU A 319 -35.30 -16.57 28.27
C GLU A 319 -36.50 -15.72 28.70
N GLU A 320 -37.21 -15.13 27.74
CA GLU A 320 -38.44 -14.36 27.98
C GLU A 320 -39.51 -15.20 28.67
N SER A 321 -39.71 -16.45 28.23
CA SER A 321 -40.70 -17.35 28.81
C SER A 321 -40.38 -17.76 30.25
N LEU A 322 -39.10 -17.97 30.57
CA LEU A 322 -38.65 -18.36 31.90
C LEU A 322 -38.68 -17.18 32.87
N THR A 323 -38.33 -16.00 32.40
CA THR A 323 -38.35 -14.77 33.19
C THR A 323 -39.80 -14.42 33.59
N ASN A 324 -40.73 -14.46 32.62
CA ASN A 324 -42.15 -14.21 32.88
C ASN A 324 -42.81 -15.25 33.82
N ARG A 325 -42.28 -16.48 33.89
CA ARG A 325 -42.75 -17.50 34.85
C ARG A 325 -42.30 -17.25 36.28
N VAL A 326 -41.22 -16.49 36.49
CA VAL A 326 -40.69 -16.18 37.81
C VAL A 326 -41.39 -14.96 38.42
N ASP A 327 -41.84 -14.01 37.59
CA ASP A 327 -42.63 -12.85 38.03
C ASP A 327 -44.09 -13.21 38.40
N GLY A 328 -44.57 -14.38 37.95
CA GLY A 328 -45.80 -15.01 38.43
C GLY A 328 -45.53 -15.87 39.66
N ILE A 329 -45.65 -15.29 40.86
CA ILE A 329 -45.51 -15.97 42.16
C ILE A 329 -46.28 -17.30 42.18
N GLY A 330 -45.56 -18.42 42.28
CA GLY A 330 -46.16 -19.74 42.53
C GLY A 330 -45.25 -20.97 42.44
N SER A 331 -44.12 -20.92 41.73
CA SER A 331 -43.32 -22.14 41.45
C SER A 331 -42.03 -22.27 42.27
N ILE A 332 -41.58 -21.20 42.95
CA ILE A 332 -40.34 -21.20 43.75
C ILE A 332 -40.43 -22.11 44.99
N TRP A 333 -41.64 -22.42 45.47
CA TRP A 333 -41.84 -23.34 46.59
C TRP A 333 -41.68 -24.83 46.22
N PHE A 334 -41.79 -25.20 44.94
CA PHE A 334 -41.72 -26.61 44.54
C PHE A 334 -40.28 -27.10 44.29
N ASP A 335 -39.38 -26.24 43.79
CA ASP A 335 -38.00 -26.62 43.46
C ASP A 335 -37.05 -26.63 44.68
N LEU A 336 -37.28 -25.77 45.70
CA LEU A 336 -36.46 -25.77 46.93
C LEU A 336 -36.68 -27.02 47.80
N ALA A 337 -37.86 -27.65 47.72
CA ALA A 337 -38.20 -28.86 48.47
C ALA A 337 -37.52 -30.13 47.93
N GLN A 338 -36.99 -30.12 46.70
CA GLN A 338 -36.26 -31.26 46.12
C GLN A 338 -34.74 -31.18 46.31
N MET A 339 -34.21 -30.05 46.81
CA MET A 339 -32.76 -29.83 46.95
C MET A 339 -32.18 -30.25 48.31
N PHE A 340 -33.03 -30.58 49.29
CA PHE A 340 -32.61 -31.10 50.60
C PHE A 340 -33.44 -32.34 51.00
N PRO A 341 -33.08 -33.56 50.58
CA PRO A 341 -33.48 -34.74 51.32
C PRO A 341 -32.73 -34.70 52.65
N LEU A 342 -33.48 -34.47 53.74
CA LEU A 342 -32.98 -34.57 55.11
C LEU A 342 -32.29 -35.92 55.31
N GLY A 343 -30.96 -35.87 55.51
CA GLY A 343 -30.17 -36.96 56.07
C GLY A 343 -30.12 -36.86 57.58
#